data_AF-A0A850B1V1-F1
#
_entry.id   AF-A0A850B1V1-F1
#
_cell.length_a   1.000
_cell.length_b   1.000
_cell.length_c   1.000
_cell.angle_alpha   90.00
_cell.angle_beta   90.00
_cell.angle_gamma   90.00
#
_symmetry.space_group_name_H-M   'P 1'
#
loop_
_entity.id
_entity.type
_entity.pdbx_description
1 polymer ?
#
loop_
_entity_poly.entity_id
_entity_poly.type
_entity_poly.pdbx_seq_one_letter_code
_entity_poly.pdbx_strand_id
1 'polypeptide(L)'
;MKSKTARIVAALYVVCLAAPAPSAPAQEGDERARIEAALPARAQVRPRKPRKLLIFDLNVGYPGHPSIKTANLAFELMGKKTGAFDVVVSRDPAVFEAESLRQFDAVFFNNTVGNQFTDPALRRNLAEFVVAGGGLMGVHGATVGFTRWPGAIEDWQEFGLMIGGRGAAHADAEEKVYLRNEDPDHPLAQVFGGTGFEHADEFFRVGDPYARGRQRVLLSIDNEKTARLQGKDRVQRFREDDDYALSWIKQYGRGRVFYSTMGHQPRDFWDPRLLRYYLAAAQYVLGDLDAPATPSALLTPAMRAQERLGLRLGLEAYTFHRISLVEMMDRASELGLAYIGGLSFQRVAPDIPKNLDPSLTDSEIEYVRMKLASAGLRMLTYFIQDIPGDEDGCRRVFDFARRLGVETLMTEPKLEALDMVERYADRYDIKVALHNHDRNASPNYWSPEAILKVCKGRSKRIGACADIGYWIRDGIDPVAGVRKLGSRLITLQLHDLNERSPKGRDVPWGSGKGETEKLIRTIQRLRHLPTMVGLEYSDKFEDNTPEVRACIAFFNDLSIRMAGRR
;
A
#
# COMPACT_ATOMS: atom_id res chain seq x y z
N MET A 1 -42.95 37.96 -44.23
CA MET A 1 -41.49 38.02 -43.98
C MET A 1 -41.08 36.75 -43.25
N LYS A 2 -40.40 35.83 -43.96
CA LYS A 2 -40.09 34.48 -43.47
C LYS A 2 -38.69 34.46 -42.84
N SER A 3 -38.65 34.01 -41.59
CA SER A 3 -37.46 33.69 -40.79
C SER A 3 -36.62 32.60 -41.48
N LYS A 4 -35.30 32.83 -41.62
CA LYS A 4 -34.33 31.83 -42.06
C LYS A 4 -33.44 31.45 -40.88
N THR A 5 -33.64 30.24 -40.39
CA THR A 5 -32.76 29.53 -39.46
C THR A 5 -31.50 29.10 -40.22
N ALA A 6 -30.32 29.59 -39.82
CA ALA A 6 -29.04 29.11 -40.34
C ALA A 6 -28.53 27.98 -39.43
N ARG A 7 -28.45 26.76 -39.96
CA ARG A 7 -27.74 25.63 -39.38
C ARG A 7 -26.24 25.81 -39.65
N ILE A 8 -25.42 25.91 -38.62
CA ILE A 8 -23.96 25.81 -38.73
C ILE A 8 -23.60 24.32 -38.67
N VAL A 9 -23.13 23.78 -39.79
CA VAL A 9 -22.50 22.46 -39.86
C VAL A 9 -21.00 22.69 -39.64
N ALA A 10 -20.47 22.27 -38.49
CA ALA A 10 -19.03 22.24 -38.25
C ALA A 10 -18.46 20.97 -38.89
N ALA A 11 -17.74 21.12 -40.00
CA ALA A 11 -16.97 20.05 -40.60
C ALA A 11 -15.70 19.81 -39.75
N LEU A 12 -15.64 18.67 -39.07
CA LEU A 12 -14.42 18.17 -38.42
C LEU A 12 -13.48 17.66 -39.54
N TYR A 13 -12.46 18.44 -39.90
CA TYR A 13 -11.37 17.94 -40.74
C TYR A 13 -10.47 17.05 -39.88
N VAL A 14 -10.60 15.73 -40.04
CA VAL A 14 -9.58 14.77 -39.60
C VAL A 14 -8.42 14.89 -40.60
N VAL A 15 -7.34 15.55 -40.18
CA VAL A 15 -6.07 15.49 -40.92
C VAL A 15 -5.41 14.16 -40.58
N CYS A 16 -5.57 13.16 -41.46
CA CYS A 16 -4.71 11.98 -41.45
C CYS A 16 -3.32 12.39 -41.92
N LEU A 17 -2.44 12.75 -40.97
CA LEU A 17 -1.01 12.78 -41.24
C LEU A 17 -0.53 11.33 -41.39
N ALA A 18 0.01 10.99 -42.56
CA ALA A 18 0.66 9.72 -42.79
C ALA A 18 1.80 9.54 -41.78
N ALA A 19 1.75 8.44 -41.02
CA ALA A 19 2.83 8.06 -40.12
C ALA A 19 4.14 7.88 -40.92
N PRO A 20 5.30 8.29 -40.38
CA PRO A 20 6.57 7.94 -40.99
C PRO A 20 6.71 6.42 -41.05
N ALA A 21 7.26 5.91 -42.15
CA ALA A 21 7.52 4.49 -42.32
C ALA A 21 8.36 3.95 -41.13
N PRO A 22 8.05 2.77 -40.58
CA PRO A 22 8.83 2.21 -39.49
C PRO A 22 10.27 2.02 -39.94
N SER A 23 11.21 2.49 -39.11
CA SER A 23 12.61 2.09 -39.20
C SER A 23 12.68 0.56 -39.14
N ALA A 24 13.57 -0.03 -39.94
CA ALA A 24 13.74 -1.47 -40.01
C ALA A 24 13.88 -2.08 -38.60
N PRO A 25 13.25 -3.23 -38.30
CA PRO A 25 13.38 -3.86 -37.00
C PRO A 25 14.85 -4.11 -36.72
N ALA A 26 15.34 -3.62 -35.56
CA ALA A 26 16.64 -4.03 -35.05
C ALA A 26 16.65 -5.56 -35.00
N GLN A 27 17.69 -6.19 -35.56
CA GLN A 27 17.81 -7.65 -35.49
C GLN A 27 17.85 -8.07 -34.02
N GLU A 28 17.09 -9.10 -33.63
CA GLU A 28 16.94 -9.56 -32.23
C GLU A 28 18.28 -9.78 -31.49
N GLY A 29 19.38 -10.05 -32.22
CA GLY A 29 20.73 -10.17 -31.67
C GLY A 29 21.35 -8.85 -31.17
N ASP A 30 21.00 -7.70 -31.76
CA ASP A 30 21.49 -6.38 -31.34
C ASP A 30 20.82 -5.93 -30.04
N GLU A 31 19.50 -6.15 -29.90
CA GLU A 31 18.77 -5.78 -28.68
C GLU A 31 19.29 -6.53 -27.45
N ARG A 32 19.48 -7.85 -27.56
CA ARG A 32 19.99 -8.66 -26.45
C ARG A 32 21.35 -8.17 -25.95
N ALA A 33 22.28 -7.86 -26.85
CA ALA A 33 23.61 -7.38 -26.47
C ALA A 33 23.55 -6.04 -25.72
N ARG A 34 22.67 -5.11 -26.17
CA ARG A 34 22.43 -3.83 -25.50
C ARG A 34 21.87 -4.04 -24.09
N ILE A 35 20.88 -4.93 -23.94
CA ILE A 35 20.32 -5.30 -22.63
C ILE A 35 21.43 -5.83 -21.73
N GLU A 36 22.16 -6.87 -22.14
CA GLU A 36 23.20 -7.52 -21.33
C GLU A 36 24.29 -6.55 -20.85
N ALA A 37 24.66 -5.60 -21.70
CA ALA A 37 25.60 -4.52 -21.40
C ALA A 37 25.05 -3.51 -20.38
N ALA A 38 23.75 -3.21 -20.42
CA ALA A 38 23.09 -2.27 -19.53
C ALA A 38 22.65 -2.87 -18.18
N LEU A 39 22.54 -4.20 -18.09
CA LEU A 39 22.04 -4.88 -16.90
C LEU A 39 22.92 -4.63 -15.65
N PRO A 40 22.30 -4.38 -14.48
CA PRO A 40 23.00 -4.33 -13.20
C PRO A 40 23.81 -5.60 -12.94
N ALA A 41 25.00 -5.46 -12.35
CA ALA A 41 25.87 -6.59 -12.05
C ALA A 41 25.39 -7.44 -10.87
N ARG A 42 24.62 -6.85 -9.94
CA ARG A 42 24.11 -7.50 -8.72
C ARG A 42 22.76 -6.93 -8.32
N ALA A 43 22.01 -7.71 -7.55
CA ALA A 43 20.81 -7.25 -6.88
C ALA A 43 21.12 -6.05 -5.95
N GLN A 44 20.17 -5.12 -5.79
CA GLN A 44 20.33 -3.99 -4.87
C GLN A 44 20.35 -4.46 -3.40
N VAL A 45 19.51 -5.44 -3.09
CA VAL A 45 19.51 -6.15 -1.81
C VAL A 45 19.55 -7.66 -2.04
N ARG A 46 20.04 -8.43 -1.06
CA ARG A 46 20.00 -9.89 -1.14
C ARG A 46 18.54 -10.37 -1.04
N PRO A 47 18.04 -11.20 -1.96
CA PRO A 47 16.71 -11.79 -1.82
C PRO A 47 16.56 -12.57 -0.50
N ARG A 48 15.43 -12.40 0.17
CA ARG A 48 15.14 -13.05 1.46
C ARG A 48 14.86 -14.54 1.32
N LYS A 49 14.36 -14.94 0.15
CA LYS A 49 14.08 -16.30 -0.30
C LYS A 49 14.15 -16.33 -1.83
N PRO A 50 14.19 -17.51 -2.49
CA PRO A 50 13.95 -17.60 -3.93
C PRO A 50 12.64 -16.89 -4.31
N ARG A 51 12.68 -16.10 -5.39
CA ARG A 51 11.57 -15.26 -5.83
C ARG A 51 11.11 -15.64 -7.22
N LYS A 52 9.79 -15.62 -7.43
CA LYS A 52 9.19 -15.88 -8.75
C LYS A 52 8.29 -14.72 -9.17
N LEU A 53 8.63 -14.07 -10.29
CA LEU A 53 7.88 -12.99 -10.90
C LEU A 53 7.08 -13.52 -12.10
N LEU A 54 5.76 -13.39 -12.06
CA LEU A 54 4.92 -13.61 -13.23
C LEU A 54 4.91 -12.34 -14.08
N ILE A 55 5.34 -12.41 -15.33
CA ILE A 55 5.09 -11.37 -16.31
C ILE A 55 3.86 -11.77 -17.13
N PHE A 56 2.85 -10.90 -17.13
CA PHE A 56 1.63 -11.08 -17.88
C PHE A 56 1.55 -9.98 -18.95
N ASP A 57 1.56 -10.37 -20.22
CA ASP A 57 1.68 -9.45 -21.37
C ASP A 57 0.54 -9.59 -22.40
N LEU A 58 -0.62 -10.12 -21.96
CA LEU A 58 -1.82 -10.23 -22.80
C LEU A 58 -2.39 -8.84 -23.14
N ASN A 59 -2.63 -8.62 -24.43
CA ASN A 59 -3.33 -7.46 -24.96
C ASN A 59 -4.61 -7.93 -25.69
N VAL A 60 -5.73 -7.25 -25.44
CA VAL A 60 -7.05 -7.62 -26.00
C VAL A 60 -7.64 -6.43 -26.76
N GLY A 61 -7.91 -6.61 -28.05
CA GLY A 61 -8.40 -5.52 -28.90
C GLY A 61 -7.34 -4.47 -29.26
N TYR A 62 -6.08 -4.68 -28.85
CA TYR A 62 -4.94 -3.82 -29.14
C TYR A 62 -3.75 -4.69 -29.58
N PRO A 63 -2.97 -4.30 -30.62
CA PRO A 63 -1.88 -5.12 -31.15
C PRO A 63 -0.70 -5.33 -30.19
N GLY A 64 -0.61 -4.50 -29.14
CA GLY A 64 0.49 -4.50 -28.17
C GLY A 64 1.62 -3.54 -28.57
N HIS A 65 2.37 -3.10 -27.57
CA HIS A 65 3.51 -2.20 -27.76
C HIS A 65 4.75 -2.96 -28.26
N PRO A 66 5.62 -2.33 -29.07
CA PRO A 66 6.84 -2.96 -29.57
C PRO A 66 7.83 -3.35 -28.45
N SER A 67 7.79 -2.66 -27.31
CA SER A 67 8.66 -2.91 -26.16
C SER A 67 8.37 -4.20 -25.38
N ILE A 68 7.21 -4.84 -25.58
CA ILE A 68 6.78 -5.99 -24.75
C ILE A 68 7.84 -7.10 -24.73
N LYS A 69 8.35 -7.50 -25.90
CA LYS A 69 9.34 -8.58 -26.01
C LYS A 69 10.68 -8.18 -25.39
N THR A 70 11.13 -6.95 -25.63
CA THR A 70 12.37 -6.41 -25.08
C THR A 70 12.31 -6.33 -23.55
N ALA A 71 11.17 -5.92 -22.99
CA ALA A 71 10.92 -5.89 -21.55
C ALA A 71 10.94 -7.30 -20.93
N ASN A 72 10.24 -8.27 -21.54
CA ASN A 72 10.25 -9.66 -21.08
C ASN A 72 11.70 -10.20 -21.01
N LEU A 73 12.46 -10.01 -22.10
CA LEU A 73 13.86 -10.44 -22.18
C LEU A 73 14.75 -9.72 -21.14
N ALA A 74 14.58 -8.41 -20.98
CA ALA A 74 15.35 -7.63 -20.02
C ALA A 74 15.12 -8.11 -18.58
N PHE A 75 13.87 -8.37 -18.18
CA PHE A 75 13.57 -8.87 -16.83
C PHE A 75 14.07 -10.30 -16.62
N GLU A 76 13.98 -11.18 -17.62
CA GLU A 76 14.51 -12.54 -17.54
C GLU A 76 16.03 -12.53 -17.34
N LEU A 77 16.76 -11.79 -18.20
CA LEU A 77 18.21 -11.68 -18.09
C LEU A 77 18.63 -10.93 -16.83
N MET A 78 17.88 -9.92 -16.39
CA MET A 78 18.13 -9.18 -15.15
C MET A 78 17.99 -10.09 -13.93
N GLY A 79 16.91 -10.85 -13.81
CA GLY A 79 16.69 -11.81 -12.74
C GLY A 79 17.83 -12.83 -12.67
N LYS A 80 18.18 -13.42 -13.82
CA LYS A 80 19.28 -14.39 -13.94
C LYS A 80 20.65 -13.82 -13.60
N LYS A 81 21.02 -12.66 -14.15
CA LYS A 81 22.35 -12.04 -13.94
C LYS A 81 22.56 -11.61 -12.49
N THR A 82 21.51 -11.08 -11.86
CA THR A 82 21.58 -10.55 -10.50
C THR A 82 21.30 -11.59 -9.41
N GLY A 83 20.68 -12.72 -9.77
CA GLY A 83 20.16 -13.72 -8.84
C GLY A 83 18.97 -13.22 -8.02
N ALA A 84 18.30 -12.15 -8.46
CA ALA A 84 17.25 -11.51 -7.68
C ALA A 84 15.92 -12.27 -7.71
N PHE A 85 15.56 -12.85 -8.85
CA PHE A 85 14.29 -13.54 -9.08
C PHE A 85 14.32 -14.38 -10.36
N ASP A 86 13.43 -15.36 -10.44
CA ASP A 86 13.09 -16.09 -11.66
C ASP A 86 11.84 -15.48 -12.31
N VAL A 87 11.75 -15.58 -13.64
CA VAL A 87 10.63 -15.05 -14.42
C VAL A 87 9.83 -16.19 -15.04
N VAL A 88 8.50 -16.04 -15.06
CA VAL A 88 7.60 -16.80 -15.93
C VAL A 88 6.79 -15.81 -16.73
N VAL A 89 6.74 -15.97 -18.04
CA VAL A 89 5.90 -15.17 -18.93
C VAL A 89 4.64 -15.96 -19.26
N SER A 90 3.47 -15.34 -19.14
CA SER A 90 2.19 -15.94 -19.55
C SER A 90 1.29 -14.93 -20.26
N ARG A 91 0.49 -15.44 -21.19
CA ARG A 91 -0.64 -14.74 -21.83
C ARG A 91 -1.99 -15.39 -21.52
N ASP A 92 -1.97 -16.51 -20.82
CA ASP A 92 -3.18 -17.27 -20.50
C ASP A 92 -3.75 -16.79 -19.16
N PRO A 93 -4.98 -16.25 -19.13
CA PRO A 93 -5.65 -15.85 -17.88
C PRO A 93 -5.76 -16.96 -16.83
N ALA A 94 -5.71 -18.25 -17.20
CA ALA A 94 -5.72 -19.36 -16.25
C ALA A 94 -4.57 -19.29 -15.23
N VAL A 95 -3.50 -18.54 -15.52
CA VAL A 95 -2.42 -18.30 -14.55
C VAL A 95 -2.91 -17.62 -13.24
N PHE A 96 -4.06 -16.93 -13.29
CA PHE A 96 -4.69 -16.26 -12.15
C PHE A 96 -5.66 -17.15 -11.35
N GLU A 97 -5.79 -18.43 -11.70
CA GLU A 97 -6.40 -19.41 -10.80
C GLU A 97 -5.62 -19.48 -9.48
N ALA A 98 -6.31 -19.70 -8.37
CA ALA A 98 -5.72 -19.53 -7.04
C ALA A 98 -4.52 -20.47 -6.80
N GLU A 99 -4.61 -21.73 -7.25
CA GLU A 99 -3.54 -22.72 -7.15
C GLU A 99 -2.31 -22.31 -7.97
N SER A 100 -2.54 -21.84 -9.21
CA SER A 100 -1.47 -21.36 -10.08
C SER A 100 -0.82 -20.10 -9.50
N LEU A 101 -1.60 -19.11 -9.10
CA LEU A 101 -1.10 -17.80 -8.68
C LEU A 101 -0.23 -17.86 -7.42
N ARG A 102 -0.50 -18.83 -6.52
CA ARG A 102 0.25 -19.04 -5.27
C ARG A 102 1.75 -19.36 -5.45
N GLN A 103 2.18 -19.76 -6.64
CA GLN A 103 3.60 -20.03 -6.91
C GLN A 103 4.42 -18.75 -7.13
N PHE A 104 3.77 -17.59 -7.29
CA PHE A 104 4.41 -16.32 -7.58
C PHE A 104 4.46 -15.42 -6.33
N ASP A 105 5.48 -14.59 -6.26
CA ASP A 105 5.61 -13.55 -5.22
C ASP A 105 5.10 -12.19 -5.72
N ALA A 106 5.09 -11.97 -7.03
CA ALA A 106 4.55 -10.77 -7.67
C ALA A 106 4.07 -11.04 -9.09
N VAL A 107 3.15 -10.18 -9.56
CA VAL A 107 2.67 -10.12 -10.94
C VAL A 107 3.11 -8.80 -11.58
N PHE A 108 3.64 -8.86 -12.79
CA PHE A 108 4.01 -7.73 -13.61
C PHE A 108 3.13 -7.68 -14.87
N PHE A 109 2.21 -6.72 -14.90
CA PHE A 109 1.46 -6.34 -16.11
C PHE A 109 2.37 -5.53 -17.03
N ASN A 110 3.00 -6.23 -17.97
CA ASN A 110 3.90 -5.61 -18.93
C ASN A 110 3.08 -5.08 -20.12
N ASN A 111 2.87 -3.76 -20.17
CA ASN A 111 2.29 -3.09 -21.33
C ASN A 111 0.92 -3.66 -21.77
N THR A 112 0.08 -4.07 -20.81
CA THR A 112 -1.21 -4.74 -21.07
C THR A 112 -2.32 -3.73 -21.37
N VAL A 113 -2.94 -3.82 -22.55
CA VAL A 113 -4.07 -2.97 -22.98
C VAL A 113 -5.32 -3.81 -23.26
N GLY A 114 -6.49 -3.24 -22.96
CA GLY A 114 -7.79 -3.87 -23.18
C GLY A 114 -8.26 -4.68 -21.98
N ASN A 115 -9.26 -5.54 -22.15
CA ASN A 115 -9.84 -6.32 -21.05
C ASN A 115 -9.28 -7.74 -21.04
N GLN A 116 -8.17 -7.95 -20.31
CA GLN A 116 -7.40 -9.19 -20.35
C GLN A 116 -8.20 -10.42 -19.90
N PHE A 117 -9.10 -10.24 -18.94
CA PHE A 117 -10.05 -11.26 -18.50
C PHE A 117 -11.22 -10.64 -17.73
N THR A 118 -12.39 -11.26 -17.87
CA THR A 118 -13.67 -10.83 -17.28
C THR A 118 -14.19 -11.78 -16.20
N ASP A 119 -13.54 -12.93 -16.02
CA ASP A 119 -13.93 -13.92 -15.01
C ASP A 119 -13.83 -13.31 -13.59
N PRO A 120 -14.94 -13.23 -12.84
CA PRO A 120 -14.95 -12.65 -11.49
C PRO A 120 -14.05 -13.40 -10.49
N ALA A 121 -13.89 -14.72 -10.61
CA ALA A 121 -13.02 -15.49 -9.74
C ALA A 121 -11.55 -15.15 -9.97
N LEU A 122 -11.11 -15.00 -11.22
CA LEU A 122 -9.73 -14.61 -11.53
C LEU A 122 -9.43 -13.19 -11.03
N ARG A 123 -10.38 -12.26 -11.19
CA ARG A 123 -10.28 -10.89 -10.67
C ARG A 123 -10.14 -10.87 -9.15
N ARG A 124 -11.01 -11.61 -8.44
CA ARG A 124 -10.94 -11.75 -6.99
C ARG A 124 -9.61 -12.38 -6.56
N ASN A 125 -9.14 -13.44 -7.23
CA ASN A 125 -7.87 -14.08 -6.90
C ASN A 125 -6.69 -13.11 -7.01
N LEU A 126 -6.64 -12.29 -8.07
CA LEU A 126 -5.61 -11.26 -8.22
C LEU A 126 -5.72 -10.18 -7.12
N ALA A 127 -6.93 -9.65 -6.87
CA ALA A 127 -7.13 -8.66 -5.83
C ALA A 127 -6.69 -9.19 -4.46
N GLU A 128 -7.15 -10.39 -4.07
CA GLU A 128 -6.81 -11.01 -2.80
C GLU A 128 -5.34 -11.45 -2.71
N PHE A 129 -4.71 -11.83 -3.82
CA PHE A 129 -3.26 -12.05 -3.88
C PHE A 129 -2.50 -10.79 -3.50
N VAL A 130 -2.85 -9.64 -4.10
CA VAL A 130 -2.21 -8.35 -3.78
C VAL A 130 -2.51 -7.98 -2.33
N VAL A 131 -3.78 -7.98 -1.91
CA VAL A 131 -4.20 -7.60 -0.54
C VAL A 131 -3.50 -8.43 0.53
N ALA A 132 -3.32 -9.73 0.29
CA ALA A 132 -2.66 -10.63 1.22
C ALA A 132 -1.12 -10.46 1.28
N GLY A 133 -0.55 -9.64 0.41
CA GLY A 133 0.88 -9.32 0.42
C GLY A 133 1.63 -9.73 -0.83
N GLY A 134 0.99 -10.19 -1.90
CA GLY A 134 1.60 -10.34 -3.22
C GLY A 134 1.96 -8.99 -3.85
N GLY A 135 2.98 -8.98 -4.70
CA GLY A 135 3.39 -7.78 -5.43
C GLY A 135 2.60 -7.54 -6.71
N LEU A 136 2.37 -6.27 -7.06
CA LEU A 136 1.82 -5.86 -8.36
C LEU A 136 2.75 -4.83 -9.00
N MET A 137 3.18 -5.10 -10.22
CA MET A 137 3.97 -4.20 -11.03
C MET A 137 3.22 -3.91 -12.32
N GLY A 138 3.27 -2.67 -12.81
CA GLY A 138 2.76 -2.31 -14.12
C GLY A 138 3.69 -1.32 -14.80
N VAL A 139 3.78 -1.41 -16.13
CA VAL A 139 4.43 -0.36 -16.93
C VAL A 139 3.52 0.09 -18.08
N HIS A 140 3.60 1.38 -18.37
CA HIS A 140 3.03 2.07 -19.51
C HIS A 140 1.58 1.66 -19.81
N GLY A 141 1.35 0.68 -20.70
CA GLY A 141 0.02 0.18 -21.05
C GLY A 141 -0.84 -0.28 -19.86
N ALA A 142 -0.23 -0.67 -18.73
CA ALA A 142 -0.91 -1.26 -17.58
C ALA A 142 -2.05 -0.39 -16.99
N THR A 143 -2.01 0.95 -17.09
CA THR A 143 -3.13 1.81 -16.65
C THR A 143 -4.38 1.69 -17.52
N VAL A 144 -4.24 1.07 -18.69
CA VAL A 144 -5.29 0.81 -19.69
C VAL A 144 -5.68 -0.68 -19.70
N GLY A 145 -5.09 -1.50 -18.83
CA GLY A 145 -5.53 -2.88 -18.57
C GLY A 145 -6.92 -2.91 -17.92
N PHE A 146 -7.70 -3.96 -18.17
CA PHE A 146 -9.08 -4.10 -17.72
C PHE A 146 -9.98 -2.94 -18.13
N THR A 147 -9.81 -2.48 -19.38
CA THR A 147 -10.70 -1.51 -20.03
C THR A 147 -11.32 -2.13 -21.28
N ARG A 148 -12.57 -1.79 -21.59
CA ARG A 148 -13.19 -2.18 -22.86
C ARG A 148 -12.67 -1.27 -23.99
N TRP A 149 -12.20 -1.90 -25.07
CA TRP A 149 -11.63 -1.22 -26.23
C TRP A 149 -12.59 -1.26 -27.44
N PRO A 150 -12.68 -0.23 -28.30
CA PRO A 150 -11.91 1.03 -28.30
C PRO A 150 -12.39 2.04 -27.25
N GLY A 151 -11.48 2.96 -26.87
CA GLY A 151 -11.82 4.11 -26.02
C GLY A 151 -11.48 3.96 -24.53
N ALA A 152 -10.86 2.84 -24.13
CA ALA A 152 -10.41 2.59 -22.76
C ALA A 152 -11.50 2.80 -21.69
N ILE A 153 -12.70 2.25 -21.94
CA ILE A 153 -13.84 2.37 -21.02
C ILE A 153 -13.59 1.50 -19.79
N GLU A 154 -13.61 2.10 -18.59
CA GLU A 154 -13.37 1.39 -17.32
C GLU A 154 -14.29 0.17 -17.14
N ASP A 155 -13.70 -0.98 -16.81
CA ASP A 155 -14.43 -2.24 -16.59
C ASP A 155 -14.18 -2.83 -15.19
N TRP A 156 -13.05 -2.52 -14.55
CA TRP A 156 -12.70 -3.03 -13.22
C TRP A 156 -12.10 -1.95 -12.32
N GLN A 157 -12.98 -1.22 -11.63
CA GLN A 157 -12.61 -0.07 -10.79
C GLN A 157 -11.61 -0.41 -9.69
N GLU A 158 -11.72 -1.58 -9.07
CA GLU A 158 -10.78 -2.03 -8.04
C GLU A 158 -9.35 -2.11 -8.59
N PHE A 159 -9.15 -2.58 -9.84
CA PHE A 159 -7.82 -2.59 -10.45
C PHE A 159 -7.27 -1.18 -10.66
N GLY A 160 -8.10 -0.21 -11.04
CA GLY A 160 -7.70 1.20 -11.14
C GLY A 160 -7.21 1.74 -9.79
N LEU A 161 -7.91 1.41 -8.70
CA LEU A 161 -7.48 1.73 -7.34
C LEU A 161 -6.23 0.96 -6.92
N MET A 162 -6.07 -0.29 -7.32
CA MET A 162 -4.89 -1.10 -7.04
C MET A 162 -3.65 -0.52 -7.71
N ILE A 163 -3.67 -0.29 -9.03
CA ILE A 163 -2.53 0.23 -9.78
C ILE A 163 -2.26 1.72 -9.50
N GLY A 164 -3.29 2.50 -9.15
CA GLY A 164 -3.16 3.90 -8.69
C GLY A 164 -3.42 4.96 -9.75
N GLY A 165 -4.01 4.61 -10.90
CA GLY A 165 -4.34 5.58 -11.95
C GLY A 165 -4.89 4.90 -13.20
N ARG A 166 -5.65 5.65 -14.00
CA ARG A 166 -6.18 5.18 -15.29
C ARG A 166 -5.85 6.16 -16.41
N GLY A 167 -5.89 5.65 -17.64
CA GLY A 167 -5.85 6.47 -18.84
C GLY A 167 -4.59 6.29 -19.69
N ALA A 168 -4.72 6.76 -20.93
CA ALA A 168 -3.73 6.65 -22.00
C ALA A 168 -3.44 8.01 -22.66
N ALA A 169 -3.91 9.12 -22.09
CA ALA A 169 -3.70 10.44 -22.69
C ALA A 169 -2.21 10.78 -22.69
N HIS A 170 -1.67 11.20 -23.83
CA HIS A 170 -0.25 11.54 -24.00
C HIS A 170 -0.09 12.62 -25.07
N ALA A 171 1.10 13.21 -25.17
CA ALA A 171 1.41 14.23 -26.16
C ALA A 171 1.94 13.63 -27.48
N ASP A 172 3.03 12.88 -27.40
CA ASP A 172 3.71 12.26 -28.55
C ASP A 172 4.44 10.98 -28.10
N ALA A 173 4.64 10.04 -29.02
CA ALA A 173 5.28 8.75 -28.75
C ALA A 173 6.79 8.84 -28.44
N GLU A 174 7.42 9.98 -28.76
CA GLU A 174 8.80 10.32 -28.41
C GLU A 174 8.91 11.69 -27.75
N GLU A 175 7.90 12.08 -26.96
CA GLU A 175 7.91 13.34 -26.24
C GLU A 175 9.17 13.47 -25.39
N LYS A 176 9.91 14.58 -25.55
CA LYS A 176 11.05 14.89 -24.69
C LYS A 176 10.57 15.63 -23.45
N VAL A 177 10.85 15.08 -22.27
CA VAL A 177 10.49 15.69 -20.98
C VAL A 177 11.69 15.73 -20.04
N TYR A 178 11.67 16.70 -19.13
CA TYR A 178 12.57 16.73 -17.98
C TYR A 178 11.86 16.10 -16.79
N LEU A 179 12.37 14.96 -16.31
CA LEU A 179 11.82 14.23 -15.17
C LEU A 179 12.38 14.79 -13.87
N ARG A 180 11.50 15.11 -12.93
CA ARG A 180 11.86 15.43 -11.55
C ARG A 180 11.94 14.15 -10.72
N ASN A 181 13.04 13.99 -9.99
CA ASN A 181 13.12 13.02 -8.89
C ASN A 181 12.45 13.62 -7.65
N GLU A 182 11.30 13.07 -7.28
CA GLU A 182 10.46 13.61 -6.19
C GLU A 182 10.98 13.24 -4.81
N ASP A 183 11.81 12.19 -4.72
CA ASP A 183 12.32 11.70 -3.45
C ASP A 183 13.72 11.06 -3.61
N PRO A 184 14.78 11.87 -3.75
CA PRO A 184 16.13 11.39 -4.04
C PRO A 184 16.70 10.38 -3.04
N ASP A 185 16.27 10.44 -1.78
CA ASP A 185 16.71 9.52 -0.72
C ASP A 185 15.93 8.20 -0.74
N HIS A 186 14.85 8.10 -1.51
CA HIS A 186 14.00 6.91 -1.55
C HIS A 186 14.75 5.71 -2.14
N PRO A 187 14.71 4.51 -1.52
CA PRO A 187 15.49 3.35 -1.97
C PRO A 187 15.33 3.00 -3.45
N LEU A 188 14.16 3.24 -4.03
CA LEU A 188 13.90 3.01 -5.45
C LEU A 188 14.45 4.14 -6.34
N ALA A 189 14.42 5.40 -5.90
CA ALA A 189 14.72 6.56 -6.75
C ALA A 189 16.17 7.07 -6.63
N GLN A 190 16.96 6.54 -5.70
CA GLN A 190 18.37 6.92 -5.49
C GLN A 190 19.24 6.84 -6.74
N VAL A 191 18.91 5.95 -7.69
CA VAL A 191 19.64 5.79 -8.96
C VAL A 191 19.69 7.07 -9.81
N PHE A 192 18.70 7.96 -9.65
CA PHE A 192 18.62 9.21 -10.38
C PHE A 192 19.34 10.37 -9.68
N GLY A 193 19.80 10.16 -8.42
CA GLY A 193 20.43 11.21 -7.61
C GLY A 193 19.49 12.38 -7.29
N GLY A 194 20.05 13.50 -6.85
CA GLY A 194 19.27 14.71 -6.47
C GLY A 194 18.83 15.58 -7.64
N THR A 195 19.28 15.29 -8.87
CA THR A 195 18.98 16.06 -10.07
C THR A 195 18.03 15.30 -10.95
N GLY A 196 17.04 15.99 -11.53
CA GLY A 196 16.23 15.40 -12.59
C GLY A 196 17.03 15.10 -13.85
N PHE A 197 16.39 14.48 -14.84
CA PHE A 197 17.05 14.09 -16.10
C PHE A 197 16.10 14.20 -17.29
N GLU A 198 16.66 14.46 -18.46
CA GLU A 198 15.90 14.41 -19.72
C GLU A 198 15.69 12.98 -20.16
N HIS A 199 14.49 12.69 -20.68
CA HIS A 199 14.15 11.42 -21.27
C HIS A 199 13.10 11.62 -22.37
N ALA A 200 13.11 10.72 -23.35
CA ALA A 200 12.17 10.73 -24.45
C ALA A 200 11.41 9.41 -24.47
N ASP A 201 10.09 9.45 -24.34
CA ASP A 201 9.21 8.29 -24.35
C ASP A 201 7.76 8.72 -24.61
N GLU A 202 6.84 7.75 -24.69
CA GLU A 202 5.39 8.01 -24.61
C GLU A 202 4.93 8.01 -23.15
N PHE A 203 4.67 9.19 -22.62
CA PHE A 203 4.31 9.37 -21.22
C PHE A 203 2.80 9.52 -21.05
N PHE A 204 2.12 8.52 -20.48
CA PHE A 204 0.72 8.60 -20.10
C PHE A 204 0.49 9.59 -18.94
N ARG A 205 -0.47 10.49 -19.15
CA ARG A 205 -0.97 11.49 -18.21
C ARG A 205 -2.23 10.92 -17.55
N VAL A 206 -2.02 10.19 -16.47
CA VAL A 206 -3.11 9.44 -15.81
C VAL A 206 -4.15 10.36 -15.16
N GLY A 207 -5.41 9.96 -15.29
CA GLY A 207 -6.56 10.54 -14.60
C GLY A 207 -6.91 9.76 -13.34
N ASP A 208 -8.17 9.92 -12.89
CA ASP A 208 -8.69 9.20 -11.73
C ASP A 208 -8.45 7.68 -11.82
N PRO A 209 -8.13 6.99 -10.71
CA PRO A 209 -8.11 7.49 -9.33
C PRO A 209 -6.74 8.04 -8.89
N TYR A 210 -5.88 8.49 -9.81
CA TYR A 210 -4.59 9.09 -9.46
C TYR A 210 -4.77 10.26 -8.49
N ALA A 211 -4.03 10.22 -7.38
CA ALA A 211 -3.88 11.34 -6.46
C ALA A 211 -2.62 11.17 -5.60
N ARG A 212 -1.90 12.27 -5.34
CA ARG A 212 -0.74 12.28 -4.42
C ARG A 212 -1.09 11.88 -2.97
N GLY A 213 -2.38 11.98 -2.60
CA GLY A 213 -2.91 11.50 -1.32
C GLY A 213 -3.08 9.97 -1.22
N ARG A 214 -2.89 9.22 -2.31
CA ARG A 214 -3.07 7.76 -2.34
C ARG A 214 -1.79 6.97 -2.66
N GLN A 215 -0.71 7.65 -3.04
CA GLN A 215 0.53 7.00 -3.49
C GLN A 215 1.79 7.85 -3.28
N ARG A 216 2.93 7.17 -3.18
CA ARG A 216 4.26 7.76 -3.13
C ARG A 216 4.79 7.93 -4.56
N VAL A 217 4.71 9.16 -5.07
CA VAL A 217 5.24 9.54 -6.39
C VAL A 217 6.76 9.60 -6.28
N LEU A 218 7.43 8.94 -7.22
CA LEU A 218 8.89 8.87 -7.28
C LEU A 218 9.45 9.74 -8.41
N LEU A 219 8.74 9.78 -9.54
CA LEU A 219 9.09 10.57 -10.71
C LEU A 219 7.87 11.33 -11.21
N SER A 220 8.06 12.60 -11.58
CA SER A 220 7.06 13.44 -12.24
C SER A 220 7.69 14.25 -13.36
N ILE A 221 6.88 14.92 -14.17
CA ILE A 221 7.36 15.92 -15.11
C ILE A 221 7.68 17.21 -14.36
N ASP A 222 8.83 17.82 -14.67
CA ASP A 222 9.11 19.22 -14.37
C ASP A 222 8.55 20.06 -15.52
N ASN A 223 7.34 20.63 -15.32
CA ASN A 223 6.60 21.30 -16.39
C ASN A 223 7.36 22.51 -16.95
N GLU A 224 8.06 23.27 -16.09
CA GLU A 224 8.82 24.45 -16.49
C GLU A 224 10.05 24.08 -17.33
N LYS A 225 10.85 23.13 -16.84
CA LYS A 225 12.02 22.66 -17.60
C LYS A 225 11.63 21.94 -18.87
N THR A 226 10.52 21.19 -18.86
CA THR A 226 10.01 20.51 -20.05
C THR A 226 9.52 21.49 -21.09
N ALA A 227 8.78 22.54 -20.69
CA ALA A 227 8.35 23.59 -21.61
C ALA A 227 9.55 24.26 -22.29
N ARG A 228 10.60 24.62 -21.51
CA ARG A 228 11.86 25.15 -22.05
C ARG A 228 12.55 24.19 -23.00
N LEU A 229 12.67 22.91 -22.64
CA LEU A 229 13.26 21.87 -23.48
C LEU A 229 12.53 21.73 -24.82
N GLN A 230 11.21 21.93 -24.82
CA GLN A 230 10.37 21.88 -26.01
C GLN A 230 10.26 23.22 -26.76
N GLY A 231 10.93 24.28 -26.30
CA GLY A 231 10.82 25.62 -26.89
C GLY A 231 9.43 26.24 -26.78
N LYS A 232 8.70 25.91 -25.71
CA LYS A 232 7.33 26.37 -25.43
C LYS A 232 7.28 27.16 -24.12
N ASP A 233 6.26 28.01 -23.97
CA ASP A 233 6.01 28.72 -22.71
C ASP A 233 5.43 27.79 -21.62
N ARG A 234 4.73 26.74 -22.04
CA ARG A 234 4.16 25.71 -21.15
C ARG A 234 4.01 24.37 -21.85
N VAL A 235 3.92 23.31 -21.07
CA VAL A 235 3.54 21.97 -21.56
C VAL A 235 2.05 21.92 -21.93
N GLN A 236 1.68 20.94 -22.74
CA GLN A 236 0.27 20.64 -23.02
C GLN A 236 -0.43 20.27 -21.71
N ARG A 237 -1.59 20.87 -21.46
CA ARG A 237 -2.35 20.64 -20.23
C ARG A 237 -3.28 19.46 -20.42
N PHE A 238 -3.10 18.41 -19.61
CA PHE A 238 -3.95 17.22 -19.59
C PHE A 238 -4.81 17.13 -18.33
N ARG A 239 -4.41 17.84 -17.26
CA ARG A 239 -5.10 17.86 -15.97
C ARG A 239 -5.29 19.29 -15.47
N GLU A 240 -6.30 19.49 -14.65
CA GLU A 240 -6.58 20.79 -14.05
C GLU A 240 -5.54 21.18 -12.99
N ASP A 241 -4.99 20.22 -12.26
CA ASP A 241 -3.97 20.45 -11.22
C ASP A 241 -2.53 20.57 -11.74
N ASP A 242 -2.33 20.38 -13.06
CA ASP A 242 -1.03 20.40 -13.73
C ASP A 242 -0.01 19.39 -13.13
N ASP A 243 -0.49 18.34 -12.48
CA ASP A 243 0.32 17.32 -11.81
C ASP A 243 0.47 16.06 -12.67
N TYR A 244 1.69 15.81 -13.16
CA TYR A 244 1.98 14.68 -14.05
C TYR A 244 3.00 13.73 -13.45
N ALA A 245 2.55 12.87 -12.54
CA ALA A 245 3.36 11.75 -12.05
C ALA A 245 3.60 10.72 -13.16
N LEU A 246 4.84 10.25 -13.23
CA LEU A 246 5.31 9.26 -14.19
C LEU A 246 5.63 7.91 -13.53
N SER A 247 5.87 7.89 -12.23
CA SER A 247 6.06 6.65 -11.50
C SER A 247 5.73 6.80 -10.03
N TRP A 248 5.21 5.75 -9.42
CA TRP A 248 4.88 5.71 -8.01
C TRP A 248 4.94 4.30 -7.44
N ILE A 249 4.99 4.23 -6.12
CA ILE A 249 4.63 3.05 -5.36
C ILE A 249 3.45 3.33 -4.44
N LYS A 250 2.75 2.26 -4.07
CA LYS A 250 1.74 2.30 -3.01
C LYS A 250 1.57 0.93 -2.38
N GLN A 251 0.76 0.87 -1.34
CA GLN A 251 0.27 -0.39 -0.79
C GLN A 251 -1.23 -0.53 -1.08
N TYR A 252 -1.66 -1.78 -1.28
CA TYR A 252 -3.07 -2.16 -1.37
C TYR A 252 -3.26 -3.39 -0.48
N GLY A 253 -3.93 -3.22 0.67
CA GLY A 253 -3.79 -4.17 1.79
C GLY A 253 -2.33 -4.28 2.23
N ARG A 254 -1.76 -5.48 2.24
CA ARG A 254 -0.33 -5.75 2.48
C ARG A 254 0.52 -5.75 1.21
N GLY A 255 -0.12 -5.71 0.03
CA GLY A 255 0.53 -5.79 -1.27
C GLY A 255 1.36 -4.56 -1.57
N ARG A 256 2.46 -4.78 -2.30
CA ARG A 256 3.38 -3.72 -2.74
C ARG A 256 3.13 -3.49 -4.21
N VAL A 257 2.75 -2.26 -4.56
CA VAL A 257 2.39 -1.89 -5.92
C VAL A 257 3.42 -0.91 -6.47
N PHE A 258 3.88 -1.15 -7.70
CA PHE A 258 4.69 -0.22 -8.47
C PHE A 258 4.04 0.05 -9.82
N TYR A 259 4.08 1.31 -10.25
CA TYR A 259 3.78 1.66 -11.63
C TYR A 259 4.80 2.64 -12.19
N SER A 260 5.09 2.53 -13.49
CA SER A 260 5.78 3.56 -14.25
C SER A 260 5.19 3.70 -15.64
N THR A 261 5.05 4.93 -16.13
CA THR A 261 4.66 5.14 -17.53
C THR A 261 5.81 4.92 -18.51
N MET A 262 7.07 4.91 -18.04
CA MET A 262 8.22 4.62 -18.88
C MET A 262 8.20 3.15 -19.27
N GLY A 263 8.57 2.83 -20.50
CA GLY A 263 8.53 1.47 -21.03
C GLY A 263 7.64 1.28 -22.26
N HIS A 264 7.24 2.37 -22.91
CA HIS A 264 6.63 2.30 -24.24
C HIS A 264 7.67 1.90 -25.30
N GLN A 265 8.91 2.37 -25.14
CA GLN A 265 9.96 2.19 -26.14
C GLN A 265 10.90 1.04 -25.76
N PRO A 266 11.35 0.19 -26.71
CA PRO A 266 12.34 -0.86 -26.44
C PRO A 266 13.60 -0.34 -25.74
N ARG A 267 14.01 0.89 -26.04
CA ARG A 267 15.20 1.54 -25.47
C ARG A 267 15.20 1.70 -23.96
N ASP A 268 14.03 1.74 -23.34
CA ASP A 268 13.91 1.89 -21.90
C ASP A 268 14.42 0.66 -21.16
N PHE A 269 14.38 -0.49 -21.83
CA PHE A 269 14.82 -1.78 -21.32
C PHE A 269 16.29 -2.09 -21.64
N TRP A 270 17.04 -1.11 -22.17
CA TRP A 270 18.51 -1.13 -22.20
C TRP A 270 19.13 0.23 -21.77
N ASP A 271 18.38 1.12 -21.12
CA ASP A 271 18.97 2.25 -20.38
C ASP A 271 19.47 1.74 -19.01
N PRO A 272 20.78 1.85 -18.69
CA PRO A 272 21.32 1.36 -17.43
C PRO A 272 20.69 1.99 -16.16
N ARG A 273 20.21 3.24 -16.24
CA ARG A 273 19.52 3.90 -15.12
C ARG A 273 18.14 3.31 -14.91
N LEU A 274 17.38 3.09 -15.98
CA LEU A 274 16.03 2.51 -15.91
C LEU A 274 16.07 1.05 -15.51
N LEU A 275 17.02 0.24 -16.00
CA LEU A 275 17.16 -1.15 -15.55
C LEU A 275 17.51 -1.26 -14.06
N ARG A 276 18.33 -0.35 -13.53
CA ARG A 276 18.57 -0.27 -12.08
C ARG A 276 17.30 0.16 -11.32
N TYR A 277 16.51 1.07 -11.87
CA TYR A 277 15.23 1.48 -11.29
C TYR A 277 14.22 0.33 -11.25
N TYR A 278 14.07 -0.41 -12.37
CA TYR A 278 13.19 -1.55 -12.47
C TYR A 278 13.65 -2.74 -11.63
N LEU A 279 14.96 -2.94 -11.43
CA LEU A 279 15.46 -3.91 -10.46
C LEU A 279 15.02 -3.54 -9.04
N ALA A 280 15.16 -2.27 -8.63
CA ALA A 280 14.70 -1.80 -7.33
C ALA A 280 13.19 -1.98 -7.16
N ALA A 281 12.41 -1.65 -8.20
CA ALA A 281 10.97 -1.84 -8.24
C ALA A 281 10.57 -3.32 -8.13
N ALA A 282 11.25 -4.21 -8.89
CA ALA A 282 11.03 -5.65 -8.83
C ALA A 282 11.32 -6.20 -7.42
N GLN A 283 12.47 -5.84 -6.82
CA GLN A 283 12.80 -6.26 -5.46
C GLN A 283 11.84 -5.68 -4.41
N TYR A 284 11.27 -4.51 -4.64
CA TYR A 284 10.22 -3.93 -3.80
C TYR A 284 8.92 -4.74 -3.89
N VAL A 285 8.38 -4.98 -5.10
CA VAL A 285 7.11 -5.73 -5.23
C VAL A 285 7.24 -7.17 -4.75
N LEU A 286 8.40 -7.80 -4.97
CA LEU A 286 8.73 -9.12 -4.45
C LEU A 286 8.88 -9.14 -2.92
N GLY A 287 9.12 -7.99 -2.29
CA GLY A 287 9.20 -7.85 -0.83
C GLY A 287 10.60 -8.11 -0.24
N ASP A 288 11.65 -7.94 -1.04
CA ASP A 288 13.05 -8.00 -0.59
C ASP A 288 13.60 -6.61 -0.22
N LEU A 289 13.22 -5.59 -0.98
CA LEU A 289 13.59 -4.20 -0.71
C LEU A 289 12.49 -3.51 0.11
N ASP A 290 12.77 -3.23 1.38
CA ASP A 290 11.87 -2.44 2.21
C ASP A 290 11.94 -0.97 1.79
N ALA A 291 10.78 -0.37 1.47
CA ALA A 291 10.66 1.04 1.13
C ALA A 291 9.34 1.62 1.65
N PRO A 292 9.34 2.84 2.22
CA PRO A 292 8.13 3.44 2.75
C PRO A 292 7.19 3.88 1.62
N ALA A 293 5.93 3.48 1.70
CA ALA A 293 4.92 3.76 0.68
C ALA A 293 3.93 4.86 1.10
N THR A 294 4.27 5.66 2.11
CA THR A 294 3.40 6.73 2.60
C THR A 294 3.08 7.71 1.46
N PRO A 295 1.79 8.04 1.24
CA PRO A 295 1.39 8.95 0.19
C PRO A 295 2.12 10.29 0.22
N SER A 296 2.41 10.83 -0.96
CA SER A 296 3.29 12.00 -1.11
C SER A 296 2.70 13.24 -0.45
N ALA A 297 1.37 13.41 -0.51
CA ALA A 297 0.68 14.52 0.13
C ALA A 297 0.73 14.46 1.67
N LEU A 298 1.09 13.31 2.27
CA LEU A 298 1.19 13.12 3.71
C LEU A 298 2.63 13.27 4.25
N LEU A 299 3.62 13.58 3.40
CA LEU A 299 5.03 13.62 3.77
C LEU A 299 5.46 14.89 4.49
N THR A 300 4.88 15.12 5.65
CA THR A 300 5.35 16.14 6.60
C THR A 300 6.71 15.74 7.22
N PRO A 301 7.45 16.69 7.83
CA PRO A 301 8.65 16.35 8.61
C PRO A 301 8.41 15.29 9.68
N ALA A 302 7.23 15.32 10.33
CA ALA A 302 6.85 14.32 11.31
C ALA A 302 6.66 12.94 10.69
N MET A 303 5.97 12.85 9.55
CA MET A 303 5.77 11.58 8.86
C MET A 303 7.09 10.98 8.36
N ARG A 304 8.00 11.80 7.83
CA ARG A 304 9.36 11.37 7.48
C ARG A 304 10.15 10.88 8.70
N ALA A 305 9.99 11.54 9.85
CA ALA A 305 10.60 11.08 11.10
C ALA A 305 10.02 9.72 11.54
N GLN A 306 8.71 9.52 11.43
CA GLN A 306 8.05 8.24 11.71
C GLN A 306 8.56 7.12 10.80
N GLU A 307 8.67 7.37 9.48
CA GLU A 307 9.25 6.42 8.51
C GLU A 307 10.67 5.99 8.93
N ARG A 308 11.55 6.94 9.27
CA ARG A 308 12.93 6.65 9.71
C ARG A 308 12.99 5.88 11.03
N LEU A 309 12.02 6.12 11.91
CA LEU A 309 11.92 5.45 13.21
C LEU A 309 11.19 4.10 13.12
N GLY A 310 10.55 3.80 11.99
CA GLY A 310 9.71 2.61 11.81
C GLY A 310 8.41 2.64 12.62
N LEU A 311 7.99 3.82 13.11
CA LEU A 311 6.79 3.97 13.93
C LEU A 311 5.58 4.19 13.02
N ARG A 312 4.47 3.50 13.31
CA ARG A 312 3.21 3.60 12.56
C ARG A 312 2.11 4.06 13.49
N LEU A 313 1.80 5.35 13.48
CA LEU A 313 0.65 5.90 14.20
C LEU A 313 -0.63 5.61 13.43
N GLY A 314 -1.62 5.01 14.08
CA GLY A 314 -2.94 4.81 13.47
C GLY A 314 -4.06 4.97 14.47
N LEU A 315 -5.26 5.16 13.95
CA LEU A 315 -6.47 5.35 14.75
C LEU A 315 -7.10 4.00 15.07
N GLU A 316 -7.30 3.68 16.34
CA GLU A 316 -8.08 2.52 16.74
C GLU A 316 -9.57 2.84 16.66
N ALA A 317 -10.33 1.94 16.04
CA ALA A 317 -11.74 2.17 15.69
C ALA A 317 -12.63 2.47 16.90
N TYR A 318 -12.27 2.00 18.10
CA TYR A 318 -13.05 2.26 19.30
C TYR A 318 -13.16 3.75 19.64
N THR A 319 -12.18 4.57 19.23
CA THR A 319 -12.20 6.04 19.36
C THR A 319 -13.44 6.68 18.75
N PHE A 320 -13.94 6.12 17.64
CA PHE A 320 -15.13 6.58 16.93
C PHE A 320 -16.13 5.43 16.66
N HIS A 321 -16.30 4.49 17.59
CA HIS A 321 -17.17 3.31 17.39
C HIS A 321 -18.66 3.65 17.16
N ARG A 322 -19.08 4.88 17.49
CA ARG A 322 -20.48 5.34 17.36
C ARG A 322 -20.86 5.74 15.93
N ILE A 323 -19.88 5.92 15.06
CA ILE A 323 -20.08 6.13 13.62
C ILE A 323 -19.68 4.88 12.84
N SER A 324 -20.09 4.81 11.59
CA SER A 324 -19.69 3.71 10.71
C SER A 324 -18.19 3.74 10.39
N LEU A 325 -17.66 2.61 9.94
CA LEU A 325 -16.28 2.48 9.51
C LEU A 325 -15.94 3.46 8.39
N VAL A 326 -16.82 3.66 7.40
CA VAL A 326 -16.57 4.62 6.30
C VAL A 326 -16.46 6.05 6.83
N GLU A 327 -17.36 6.48 7.70
CA GLU A 327 -17.27 7.82 8.32
C GLU A 327 -16.00 7.97 9.18
N MET A 328 -15.56 6.89 9.83
CA MET A 328 -14.30 6.87 10.56
C MET A 328 -13.09 7.00 9.62
N MET A 329 -13.11 6.35 8.45
CA MET A 329 -12.07 6.51 7.43
C MET A 329 -11.95 7.96 6.98
N ASP A 330 -13.08 8.64 6.72
CA ASP A 330 -13.09 10.05 6.34
C ASP A 330 -12.43 10.92 7.44
N ARG A 331 -12.80 10.70 8.72
CA ARG A 331 -12.15 11.38 9.85
C ARG A 331 -10.65 11.09 9.94
N ALA A 332 -10.22 9.83 9.74
CA ALA A 332 -8.81 9.47 9.79
C ALA A 332 -8.01 10.18 8.68
N SER A 333 -8.56 10.28 7.48
CA SER A 333 -7.96 11.03 6.37
C SER A 333 -7.88 12.54 6.66
N GLU A 334 -8.93 13.15 7.24
CA GLU A 334 -8.93 14.56 7.68
C GLU A 334 -7.94 14.86 8.81
N LEU A 335 -7.60 13.84 9.61
CA LEU A 335 -6.58 13.90 10.65
C LEU A 335 -5.16 13.66 10.10
N GLY A 336 -5.02 13.37 8.81
CA GLY A 336 -3.73 13.14 8.15
C GLY A 336 -3.08 11.80 8.50
N LEU A 337 -3.88 10.81 8.91
CA LEU A 337 -3.40 9.47 9.23
C LEU A 337 -3.37 8.57 7.99
N ALA A 338 -2.44 7.61 7.96
CA ALA A 338 -2.33 6.60 6.90
C ALA A 338 -2.83 5.21 7.34
N TYR A 339 -3.09 5.04 8.63
CA TYR A 339 -3.35 3.74 9.24
C TYR A 339 -4.55 3.80 10.19
N ILE A 340 -5.32 2.71 10.20
CA ILE A 340 -6.43 2.50 11.14
C ILE A 340 -6.40 1.06 11.68
N GLY A 341 -7.08 0.87 12.81
CA GLY A 341 -7.51 -0.44 13.31
C GLY A 341 -8.99 -0.64 13.06
N GLY A 342 -9.40 -1.85 12.71
CA GLY A 342 -10.82 -2.21 12.55
C GLY A 342 -11.43 -2.81 13.83
N LEU A 343 -12.77 -2.80 13.91
CA LEU A 343 -13.51 -3.27 15.09
C LEU A 343 -14.68 -4.15 14.67
N SER A 344 -14.74 -5.38 15.21
CA SER A 344 -15.68 -6.41 14.75
C SER A 344 -17.16 -6.10 14.94
N PHE A 345 -17.49 -5.12 15.79
CA PHE A 345 -18.87 -4.70 16.07
C PHE A 345 -19.18 -3.28 15.58
N GLN A 346 -18.27 -2.68 14.80
CA GLN A 346 -18.54 -1.41 14.13
C GLN A 346 -19.28 -1.67 12.82
N ARG A 347 -20.34 -0.89 12.55
CA ARG A 347 -21.06 -0.94 11.28
C ARG A 347 -20.16 -0.54 10.12
N VAL A 348 -20.26 -1.21 8.99
CA VAL A 348 -19.45 -0.90 7.80
C VAL A 348 -19.78 0.50 7.25
N ALA A 349 -21.04 0.74 6.92
CA ALA A 349 -21.50 1.99 6.33
C ALA A 349 -22.98 2.24 6.65
N PRO A 350 -23.51 3.45 6.42
CA PRO A 350 -24.94 3.71 6.56
C PRO A 350 -25.80 2.78 5.67
N ASP A 351 -25.36 2.51 4.45
CA ASP A 351 -25.99 1.66 3.43
C ASP A 351 -25.62 0.17 3.52
N ILE A 352 -24.59 -0.17 4.29
CA ILE A 352 -24.21 -1.55 4.65
C ILE A 352 -24.34 -1.69 6.18
N PRO A 353 -25.55 -1.89 6.72
CA PRO A 353 -25.81 -1.89 8.16
C PRO A 353 -25.36 -3.18 8.87
N LYS A 354 -24.39 -3.90 8.31
CA LYS A 354 -23.73 -5.05 8.93
C LYS A 354 -22.49 -4.59 9.68
N ASN A 355 -22.08 -5.39 10.66
CA ASN A 355 -20.81 -5.18 11.32
C ASN A 355 -19.64 -5.57 10.40
N LEU A 356 -18.47 -4.97 10.63
CA LEU A 356 -17.22 -5.36 9.98
C LEU A 356 -16.75 -6.72 10.53
N ASP A 357 -17.36 -7.82 10.11
CA ASP A 357 -17.06 -9.17 10.59
C ASP A 357 -17.08 -10.23 9.47
N PRO A 358 -16.70 -11.50 9.75
CA PRO A 358 -16.63 -12.55 8.74
C PRO A 358 -17.96 -12.94 8.06
N SER A 359 -19.10 -12.33 8.42
CA SER A 359 -20.40 -12.53 7.76
C SER A 359 -20.60 -11.66 6.52
N LEU A 360 -19.70 -10.70 6.26
CA LEU A 360 -19.75 -9.87 5.05
C LEU A 360 -19.61 -10.71 3.78
N THR A 361 -20.33 -10.32 2.73
CA THR A 361 -20.22 -10.94 1.40
C THR A 361 -18.94 -10.49 0.70
N ASP A 362 -18.56 -11.19 -0.37
CA ASP A 362 -17.40 -10.84 -1.19
C ASP A 362 -17.45 -9.38 -1.69
N SER A 363 -18.62 -8.92 -2.16
CA SER A 363 -18.82 -7.56 -2.65
C SER A 363 -18.73 -6.51 -1.53
N GLU A 364 -19.14 -6.86 -0.31
CA GLU A 364 -19.05 -5.96 0.85
C GLU A 364 -17.59 -5.83 1.33
N ILE A 365 -16.81 -6.92 1.28
CA ILE A 365 -15.37 -6.87 1.57
C ILE A 365 -14.63 -6.08 0.48
N GLU A 366 -14.97 -6.30 -0.80
CA GLU A 366 -14.47 -5.50 -1.93
C GLU A 366 -14.75 -4.00 -1.73
N TYR A 367 -15.98 -3.65 -1.35
CA TYR A 367 -16.35 -2.28 -1.02
C TYR A 367 -15.44 -1.69 0.06
N VAL A 368 -15.21 -2.41 1.17
CA VAL A 368 -14.31 -1.94 2.25
C VAL A 368 -12.89 -1.73 1.74
N ARG A 369 -12.34 -2.65 0.94
CA ARG A 369 -11.01 -2.48 0.35
C ARG A 369 -10.92 -1.26 -0.56
N MET A 370 -11.94 -1.05 -1.40
CA MET A 370 -12.00 0.10 -2.30
C MET A 370 -12.11 1.42 -1.53
N LYS A 371 -12.86 1.45 -0.42
CA LYS A 371 -12.95 2.62 0.46
C LYS A 371 -11.62 2.93 1.14
N LEU A 372 -10.93 1.93 1.71
CA LEU A 372 -9.57 2.07 2.24
C LEU A 372 -8.62 2.66 1.19
N ALA A 373 -8.60 2.07 -0.01
CA ALA A 373 -7.71 2.51 -1.09
C ALA A 373 -8.03 3.92 -1.60
N SER A 374 -9.31 4.29 -1.66
CA SER A 374 -9.76 5.62 -2.07
C SER A 374 -9.41 6.69 -1.03
N ALA A 375 -9.42 6.33 0.25
CA ALA A 375 -9.02 7.19 1.37
C ALA A 375 -7.50 7.26 1.58
N GLY A 376 -6.72 6.41 0.89
CA GLY A 376 -5.26 6.30 1.11
C GLY A 376 -4.89 5.62 2.42
N LEU A 377 -5.80 4.83 2.99
CA LEU A 377 -5.67 4.20 4.30
C LEU A 377 -5.33 2.71 4.20
N ARG A 378 -4.69 2.19 5.26
CA ARG A 378 -4.54 0.75 5.50
C ARG A 378 -5.08 0.36 6.87
N MET A 379 -5.75 -0.79 6.93
CA MET A 379 -6.17 -1.41 8.18
C MET A 379 -5.06 -2.35 8.68
N LEU A 380 -4.30 -1.92 9.69
CA LEU A 380 -3.16 -2.70 10.19
C LEU A 380 -3.56 -3.69 11.28
N THR A 381 -4.41 -3.24 12.20
CA THR A 381 -4.94 -4.04 13.32
C THR A 381 -6.43 -4.29 13.12
N TYR A 382 -6.95 -5.34 13.73
CA TYR A 382 -8.39 -5.60 13.77
C TYR A 382 -8.74 -6.26 15.10
N PHE A 383 -9.63 -5.62 15.85
CA PHE A 383 -10.17 -6.16 17.10
C PHE A 383 -11.33 -7.10 16.84
N ILE A 384 -11.21 -8.31 17.37
CA ILE A 384 -12.27 -9.30 17.47
C ILE A 384 -12.14 -10.02 18.81
N GLN A 385 -13.12 -9.84 19.69
CA GLN A 385 -13.08 -10.33 21.07
C GLN A 385 -12.72 -11.82 21.12
N ASP A 386 -13.52 -12.65 20.46
CA ASP A 386 -13.36 -14.10 20.49
C ASP A 386 -13.06 -14.66 19.10
N ILE A 387 -11.94 -15.37 18.97
CA ILE A 387 -11.70 -16.26 17.83
C ILE A 387 -12.14 -17.67 18.24
N PRO A 388 -13.09 -18.31 17.51
CA PRO A 388 -13.52 -19.66 17.83
C PRO A 388 -12.36 -20.67 17.79
N GLY A 389 -12.35 -21.63 18.71
CA GLY A 389 -11.30 -22.66 18.80
C GLY A 389 -11.41 -23.82 17.82
N ASP A 390 -12.45 -23.85 16.98
CA ASP A 390 -12.66 -24.84 15.93
C ASP A 390 -12.05 -24.40 14.58
N GLU A 391 -11.82 -25.37 13.69
CA GLU A 391 -11.11 -25.16 12.43
C GLU A 391 -11.86 -24.21 11.48
N ASP A 392 -13.18 -24.31 11.42
CA ASP A 392 -14.00 -23.50 10.54
C ASP A 392 -14.09 -22.05 11.02
N GLY A 393 -14.31 -21.86 12.32
CA GLY A 393 -14.35 -20.53 12.94
C GLY A 393 -13.03 -19.78 12.84
N CYS A 394 -11.91 -20.44 13.19
CA CYS A 394 -10.57 -19.86 12.99
C CYS A 394 -10.34 -19.52 11.52
N ARG A 395 -10.63 -20.43 10.58
CA ARG A 395 -10.45 -20.19 9.15
C ARG A 395 -11.20 -18.95 8.68
N ARG A 396 -12.49 -18.80 9.05
CA ARG A 396 -13.29 -17.63 8.65
C ARG A 396 -12.70 -16.32 9.14
N VAL A 397 -12.23 -16.24 10.39
CA VAL A 397 -11.64 -15.02 10.94
C VAL A 397 -10.32 -14.66 10.24
N PHE A 398 -9.41 -15.63 10.08
CA PHE A 398 -8.12 -15.37 9.45
C PHE A 398 -8.23 -15.10 7.95
N ASP A 399 -9.18 -15.73 7.27
CA ASP A 399 -9.50 -15.44 5.86
C ASP A 399 -10.03 -14.01 5.72
N PHE A 400 -11.01 -13.62 6.53
CA PHE A 400 -11.53 -12.26 6.57
C PHE A 400 -10.42 -11.22 6.80
N ALA A 401 -9.57 -11.43 7.80
CA ALA A 401 -8.45 -10.54 8.11
C ALA A 401 -7.45 -10.44 6.93
N ARG A 402 -7.11 -11.57 6.31
CA ARG A 402 -6.25 -11.62 5.12
C ARG A 402 -6.85 -10.85 3.95
N ARG A 403 -8.15 -10.96 3.72
CA ARG A 403 -8.90 -10.30 2.62
C ARG A 403 -9.10 -8.79 2.83
N LEU A 404 -8.73 -8.26 3.99
CA LEU A 404 -8.64 -6.82 4.27
C LEU A 404 -7.20 -6.32 4.41
N GLY A 405 -6.21 -7.22 4.35
CA GLY A 405 -4.80 -6.89 4.49
C GLY A 405 -4.37 -6.57 5.94
N VAL A 406 -5.10 -7.09 6.92
CA VAL A 406 -4.77 -6.96 8.35
C VAL A 406 -3.46 -7.67 8.65
N GLU A 407 -2.59 -7.04 9.43
CA GLU A 407 -1.31 -7.59 9.88
C GLU A 407 -1.39 -8.21 11.28
N THR A 408 -2.35 -7.77 12.11
CA THR A 408 -2.48 -8.19 13.50
C THR A 408 -3.93 -8.25 13.95
N LEU A 409 -4.34 -9.40 14.46
CA LEU A 409 -5.61 -9.58 15.16
C LEU A 409 -5.43 -9.26 16.65
N MET A 410 -6.30 -8.41 17.21
CA MET A 410 -6.39 -8.14 18.64
C MET A 410 -7.58 -8.92 19.20
N THR A 411 -7.35 -9.75 20.21
CA THR A 411 -8.35 -10.73 20.65
C THR A 411 -8.09 -11.20 22.09
N GLU A 412 -9.10 -11.78 22.72
CA GLU A 412 -9.06 -12.39 24.05
C GLU A 412 -9.62 -13.82 24.04
N PRO A 413 -9.03 -14.72 23.24
CA PRO A 413 -9.58 -16.05 23.06
C PRO A 413 -9.54 -16.83 24.38
N LYS A 414 -10.42 -17.82 24.53
CA LYS A 414 -10.29 -18.81 25.59
C LYS A 414 -8.96 -19.57 25.46
N LEU A 415 -8.39 -20.00 26.59
CA LEU A 415 -7.06 -20.65 26.60
C LEU A 415 -7.03 -21.92 25.73
N GLU A 416 -8.11 -22.68 25.73
CA GLU A 416 -8.29 -23.90 24.93
C GLU A 416 -8.35 -23.63 23.42
N ALA A 417 -8.65 -22.41 22.98
CA ALA A 417 -8.67 -22.04 21.56
C ALA A 417 -7.27 -21.68 21.03
N LEU A 418 -6.31 -21.36 21.91
CA LEU A 418 -5.01 -20.80 21.52
C LEU A 418 -4.20 -21.70 20.59
N ASP A 419 -4.29 -23.02 20.74
CA ASP A 419 -3.54 -23.96 19.89
C ASP A 419 -4.08 -23.95 18.44
N MET A 420 -5.40 -23.76 18.27
CA MET A 420 -5.98 -23.57 16.94
C MET A 420 -5.60 -22.20 16.38
N VAL A 421 -5.76 -21.14 17.17
CA VAL A 421 -5.44 -19.76 16.78
C VAL A 421 -3.97 -19.64 16.36
N GLU A 422 -3.05 -20.27 17.09
CA GLU A 422 -1.62 -20.28 16.79
C GLU A 422 -1.31 -20.94 15.44
N ARG A 423 -1.90 -22.10 15.16
CA ARG A 423 -1.72 -22.78 13.86
C ARG A 423 -2.16 -21.89 12.70
N TYR A 424 -3.25 -21.15 12.87
CA TYR A 424 -3.75 -20.23 11.85
C TYR A 424 -2.91 -18.95 11.75
N ALA A 425 -2.44 -18.40 12.87
CA ALA A 425 -1.51 -17.27 12.89
C ALA A 425 -0.24 -17.56 12.08
N ASP A 426 0.34 -18.76 12.25
CA ASP A 426 1.50 -19.19 11.48
C ASP A 426 1.17 -19.44 10.01
N ARG A 427 0.05 -20.12 9.72
CA ARG A 427 -0.39 -20.44 8.34
C ARG A 427 -0.68 -19.20 7.50
N TYR A 428 -1.31 -18.18 8.10
CA TYR A 428 -1.73 -16.97 7.40
C TYR A 428 -0.70 -15.85 7.44
N ASP A 429 0.39 -16.03 8.21
CA ASP A 429 1.36 -14.96 8.49
C ASP A 429 0.66 -13.69 9.03
N ILE A 430 -0.23 -13.89 10.00
CA ILE A 430 -0.97 -12.84 10.72
C ILE A 430 -0.63 -12.97 12.20
N LYS A 431 -0.24 -11.87 12.85
CA LYS A 431 0.08 -11.89 14.28
C LYS A 431 -1.20 -11.87 15.11
N VAL A 432 -1.15 -12.41 16.31
CA VAL A 432 -2.23 -12.38 17.29
C VAL A 432 -1.74 -11.69 18.54
N ALA A 433 -2.40 -10.60 18.88
CA ALA A 433 -2.13 -9.77 20.03
C ALA A 433 -3.23 -10.00 21.07
N LEU A 434 -2.88 -10.69 22.15
CA LEU A 434 -3.74 -10.93 23.30
C LEU A 434 -4.00 -9.60 23.99
N HIS A 435 -5.25 -9.15 23.92
CA HIS A 435 -5.69 -7.88 24.48
C HIS A 435 -5.93 -8.00 25.99
N ASN A 436 -5.78 -6.88 26.69
CA ASN A 436 -5.99 -6.80 28.12
C ASN A 436 -7.08 -5.78 28.46
N HIS A 437 -8.13 -6.22 29.14
CA HIS A 437 -8.93 -5.36 30.00
C HIS A 437 -8.44 -5.49 31.46
N ASP A 438 -9.29 -5.11 32.41
CA ASP A 438 -9.02 -5.31 33.84
C ASP A 438 -8.94 -6.80 34.24
N ARG A 439 -8.47 -7.05 35.47
CA ARG A 439 -8.33 -8.41 36.04
C ARG A 439 -9.59 -9.28 35.99
N ASN A 440 -10.78 -8.68 36.02
CA ASN A 440 -12.03 -9.43 36.05
C ASN A 440 -12.47 -9.78 34.62
N ALA A 441 -12.35 -8.83 33.69
CA ALA A 441 -12.70 -9.01 32.30
C ALA A 441 -11.70 -9.92 31.56
N SER A 442 -10.40 -9.78 31.85
CA SER A 442 -9.32 -10.53 31.18
C SER A 442 -8.42 -11.28 32.16
N PRO A 443 -8.93 -12.23 32.97
CA PRO A 443 -8.18 -12.86 34.05
C PRO A 443 -6.88 -13.56 33.60
N ASN A 444 -6.80 -13.97 32.33
CA ASN A 444 -5.63 -14.61 31.74
C ASN A 444 -4.64 -13.65 31.08
N TYR A 445 -5.04 -12.40 30.81
CA TYR A 445 -4.30 -11.46 29.94
C TYR A 445 -4.09 -10.07 30.54
N TRP A 446 -4.72 -9.74 31.68
CA TRP A 446 -4.73 -8.40 32.29
C TRP A 446 -3.35 -7.77 32.58
N SER A 447 -2.26 -8.56 32.62
CA SER A 447 -0.91 -8.07 32.92
C SER A 447 0.16 -8.60 31.97
N PRO A 448 1.31 -7.90 31.85
CA PRO A 448 2.48 -8.37 31.10
C PRO A 448 2.92 -9.79 31.51
N GLU A 449 2.93 -10.10 32.81
CA GLU A 449 3.32 -11.40 33.35
C GLU A 449 2.35 -12.50 32.94
N ALA A 450 1.04 -12.22 33.00
CA ALA A 450 0.01 -13.17 32.60
C ALA A 450 0.11 -13.51 31.11
N ILE A 451 0.27 -12.49 30.25
CA ILE A 451 0.47 -12.70 28.81
C ILE A 451 1.75 -13.49 28.53
N LEU A 452 2.87 -13.16 29.18
CA LEU A 452 4.12 -13.91 29.01
C LEU A 452 4.01 -15.37 29.44
N LYS A 453 3.26 -15.65 30.51
CA LYS A 453 2.96 -17.02 30.94
C LYS A 453 2.20 -17.79 29.85
N VAL A 454 1.19 -17.17 29.24
CA VAL A 454 0.42 -17.77 28.14
C VAL A 454 1.28 -17.98 26.89
N CYS A 455 2.17 -17.03 26.58
CA CYS A 455 3.04 -17.08 25.40
C CYS A 455 4.21 -18.06 25.53
N LYS A 456 4.43 -18.65 26.71
CA LYS A 456 5.57 -19.56 26.94
C LYS A 456 5.45 -20.80 26.04
N GLY A 457 6.47 -21.04 25.22
CA GLY A 457 6.50 -22.16 24.27
C GLY A 457 5.73 -21.94 22.96
N ARG A 458 4.99 -20.83 22.83
CA ARG A 458 4.24 -20.50 21.61
C ARG A 458 5.06 -19.74 20.58
N SER A 459 4.64 -19.83 19.33
CA SER A 459 5.07 -19.05 18.16
C SER A 459 5.25 -17.59 18.53
N LYS A 460 6.27 -16.95 17.94
CA LYS A 460 6.55 -15.52 18.10
C LYS A 460 5.44 -14.62 17.56
N ARG A 461 4.46 -15.18 16.84
CA ARG A 461 3.27 -14.48 16.34
C ARG A 461 2.22 -14.21 17.40
N ILE A 462 2.27 -14.93 18.52
CA ILE A 462 1.39 -14.70 19.66
C ILE A 462 2.10 -13.78 20.66
N GLY A 463 1.46 -12.69 21.07
CA GLY A 463 1.99 -11.77 22.07
C GLY A 463 0.92 -10.84 22.60
N ALA A 464 1.28 -9.66 23.07
CA ALA A 464 0.37 -8.70 23.69
C ALA A 464 -0.14 -7.65 22.69
N CYS A 465 -1.42 -7.32 22.80
CA CYS A 465 -1.87 -5.94 22.60
C CYS A 465 -1.83 -5.27 23.97
N ALA A 466 -0.90 -4.35 24.18
CA ALA A 466 -0.83 -3.62 25.44
C ALA A 466 -1.86 -2.50 25.42
N ASP A 467 -2.98 -2.68 26.10
CA ASP A 467 -3.85 -1.55 26.44
C ASP A 467 -3.27 -0.85 27.67
N ILE A 468 -2.73 0.34 27.41
CA ILE A 468 -2.02 1.14 28.40
C ILE A 468 -2.98 1.75 29.43
N GLY A 469 -4.22 2.04 29.03
CA GLY A 469 -5.23 2.60 29.91
C GLY A 469 -5.61 1.62 31.02
N TYR A 470 -5.90 0.38 30.65
CA TYR A 470 -6.21 -0.68 31.63
C TYR A 470 -5.04 -0.96 32.57
N TRP A 471 -3.82 -1.04 32.06
CA TRP A 471 -2.64 -1.22 32.90
C TRP A 471 -2.48 -0.11 33.94
N ILE A 472 -2.64 1.16 33.55
CA ILE A 472 -2.55 2.28 34.50
C ILE A 472 -3.64 2.17 35.58
N ARG A 473 -4.88 1.85 35.19
CA ARG A 473 -6.01 1.69 36.12
C ARG A 473 -5.79 0.56 37.12
N ASP A 474 -5.13 -0.52 36.70
CA ASP A 474 -4.77 -1.68 37.54
C ASP A 474 -3.43 -1.52 38.29
N GLY A 475 -2.81 -0.34 38.25
CA GLY A 475 -1.58 -0.02 38.96
C GLY A 475 -0.30 -0.61 38.35
N ILE A 476 -0.36 -1.04 37.09
CA ILE A 476 0.80 -1.53 36.33
C ILE A 476 1.53 -0.34 35.70
N ASP A 477 2.86 -0.27 35.88
CA ASP A 477 3.71 0.71 35.18
C ASP A 477 3.80 0.35 33.68
N PRO A 478 3.29 1.19 32.76
CA PRO A 478 3.33 0.92 31.33
C PRO A 478 4.73 0.73 30.75
N VAL A 479 5.69 1.53 31.24
CA VAL A 479 7.08 1.50 30.75
C VAL A 479 7.77 0.22 31.18
N ALA A 480 7.53 -0.21 32.42
CA ALA A 480 8.04 -1.48 32.92
C ALA A 480 7.39 -2.67 32.19
N GLY A 481 6.07 -2.61 31.95
CA GLY A 481 5.31 -3.62 31.22
C GLY A 481 5.81 -3.82 29.79
N VAL A 482 5.94 -2.73 29.02
CA VAL A 482 6.49 -2.77 27.65
C VAL A 482 7.91 -3.33 27.63
N ARG A 483 8.78 -2.90 28.56
CA ARG A 483 10.15 -3.44 28.64
C ARG A 483 10.15 -4.94 28.94
N LYS A 484 9.25 -5.39 29.80
CA LYS A 484 9.11 -6.79 30.18
C LYS A 484 8.61 -7.66 29.02
N LEU A 485 7.64 -7.19 28.25
CA LEU A 485 7.15 -7.89 27.07
C LEU A 485 8.23 -8.03 25.98
N GLY A 486 9.03 -6.99 25.75
CA GLY A 486 10.09 -7.00 24.74
C GLY A 486 9.55 -7.37 23.36
N SER A 487 10.05 -8.46 22.77
CA SER A 487 9.59 -8.94 21.46
C SER A 487 8.14 -9.49 21.45
N ARG A 488 7.52 -9.67 22.61
CA ARG A 488 6.11 -10.07 22.74
C ARG A 488 5.16 -8.87 22.70
N LEU A 489 5.65 -7.63 22.66
CA LEU A 489 4.79 -6.49 22.33
C LEU A 489 4.48 -6.53 20.83
N ILE A 490 3.28 -6.99 20.47
CA ILE A 490 2.86 -7.13 19.07
C ILE A 490 2.22 -5.84 18.57
N THR A 491 1.37 -5.22 19.38
CA THR A 491 0.76 -3.91 19.13
C THR A 491 0.36 -3.26 20.47
N LEU A 492 -0.18 -2.05 20.45
CA LEU A 492 -0.70 -1.39 21.65
C LEU A 492 -1.87 -0.46 21.34
N GLN A 493 -2.80 -0.36 22.28
CA GLN A 493 -3.76 0.74 22.41
C GLN A 493 -3.21 1.73 23.43
N LEU A 494 -2.81 2.89 22.94
CA LEU A 494 -2.14 3.90 23.73
C LEU A 494 -3.15 4.90 24.29
N HIS A 495 -3.18 4.98 25.62
CA HIS A 495 -3.92 5.98 26.37
C HIS A 495 -2.94 6.81 27.21
N ASP A 496 -3.38 7.99 27.62
CA ASP A 496 -2.78 8.73 28.73
C ASP A 496 -3.89 9.16 29.68
N LEU A 497 -3.69 8.95 30.99
CA LEU A 497 -4.76 9.14 31.98
C LEU A 497 -4.44 10.32 32.90
N ASN A 498 -5.46 11.07 33.31
CA ASN A 498 -5.31 12.19 34.25
C ASN A 498 -4.73 11.78 35.62
N GLU A 499 -4.94 10.53 36.05
CA GLU A 499 -4.43 9.95 37.30
C GLU A 499 -4.13 8.46 37.17
N ARG A 500 -3.26 7.94 38.04
CA ARG A 500 -2.93 6.50 38.14
C ARG A 500 -3.83 5.81 39.17
N SER A 501 -5.11 5.73 38.85
CA SER A 501 -6.12 5.11 39.71
C SER A 501 -7.16 4.37 38.85
N PRO A 502 -7.97 3.47 39.44
CA PRO A 502 -9.10 2.86 38.74
C PRO A 502 -10.10 3.85 38.13
N LYS A 503 -10.10 5.12 38.55
CA LYS A 503 -10.98 6.19 38.05
C LYS A 503 -10.33 7.04 36.95
N GLY A 504 -9.10 6.73 36.54
CA GLY A 504 -8.38 7.47 35.51
C GLY A 504 -9.16 7.56 34.20
N ARG A 505 -9.26 8.76 33.65
CA ARG A 505 -9.91 9.07 32.37
C ARG A 505 -8.89 9.56 31.37
N ASP A 506 -9.20 9.31 30.10
CA ASP A 506 -8.32 9.69 29.01
C ASP A 506 -8.16 11.20 28.93
N VAL A 507 -6.91 11.61 28.73
CA VAL A 507 -6.50 12.99 28.45
C VAL A 507 -5.53 12.98 27.27
N PRO A 508 -5.35 14.11 26.57
CA PRO A 508 -4.40 14.18 25.48
C PRO A 508 -3.01 13.67 25.87
N TRP A 509 -2.38 12.89 24.99
CA TRP A 509 -1.08 12.30 25.25
C TRP A 509 -0.03 13.33 25.66
N GLY A 510 0.71 13.02 26.73
CA GLY A 510 1.73 13.90 27.30
C GLY A 510 1.21 14.85 28.38
N SER A 511 -0.11 14.99 28.54
CA SER A 511 -0.72 15.79 29.61
C SER A 511 -1.08 14.98 30.86
N GLY A 512 -1.13 13.66 30.74
CA GLY A 512 -1.53 12.77 31.82
C GLY A 512 -0.38 12.31 32.70
N LYS A 513 -0.64 11.22 33.43
CA LYS A 513 0.28 10.58 34.36
C LYS A 513 0.81 9.25 33.82
N GLY A 514 0.54 8.90 32.56
CA GLY A 514 0.97 7.66 31.91
C GLY A 514 2.44 7.61 31.49
N GLU A 515 3.20 8.70 31.63
CA GLU A 515 4.60 8.83 31.15
C GLU A 515 4.76 8.53 29.64
N THR A 516 3.80 8.97 28.83
CA THR A 516 3.65 8.63 27.40
C THR A 516 4.92 8.83 26.57
N GLU A 517 5.66 9.93 26.76
CA GLU A 517 6.95 10.14 26.06
C GLU A 517 7.97 9.05 26.38
N LYS A 518 8.11 8.70 27.67
CA LYS A 518 9.05 7.68 28.14
C LYS A 518 8.67 6.29 27.62
N LEU A 519 7.37 6.03 27.52
CA LEU A 519 6.83 4.81 26.93
C LEU A 519 7.21 4.69 25.45
N ILE A 520 6.90 5.69 24.62
CA ILE A 520 7.21 5.69 23.19
C ILE A 520 8.73 5.57 22.94
N ARG A 521 9.55 6.27 23.74
CA ARG A 521 11.02 6.12 23.68
C ARG A 521 11.49 4.72 24.06
N THR A 522 10.78 4.05 24.96
CA THR A 522 11.09 2.66 25.33
C THR A 522 10.73 1.72 24.19
N ILE A 523 9.56 1.90 23.56
CA ILE A 523 9.11 1.14 22.39
C ILE A 523 10.13 1.26 21.25
N GLN A 524 10.59 2.47 20.93
CA GLN A 524 11.52 2.69 19.82
C GLN A 524 12.91 2.03 20.03
N ARG A 525 13.27 1.71 21.27
CA ARG A 525 14.50 0.99 21.60
C ARG A 525 14.34 -0.54 21.57
N LEU A 526 13.12 -1.05 21.39
CA LEU A 526 12.89 -2.48 21.22
C LEU A 526 13.47 -2.96 19.89
N ARG A 527 13.88 -4.23 19.87
CA ARG A 527 14.37 -4.89 18.64
C ARG A 527 13.29 -5.04 17.57
N HIS A 528 12.03 -5.15 18.01
CA HIS A 528 10.86 -5.27 17.15
C HIS A 528 9.86 -4.21 17.56
N LEU A 529 9.39 -3.44 16.58
CA LEU A 529 8.40 -2.41 16.78
C LEU A 529 6.99 -3.02 16.69
N PRO A 530 6.03 -2.44 17.43
CA PRO A 530 4.64 -2.86 17.33
C PRO A 530 4.12 -2.69 15.90
N THR A 531 3.11 -3.49 15.55
CA THR A 531 2.41 -3.36 14.27
C THR A 531 1.87 -1.94 14.11
N MET A 532 1.26 -1.39 15.16
CA MET A 532 0.77 -0.02 15.18
C MET A 532 0.94 0.56 16.59
N VAL A 533 1.19 1.87 16.67
CA VAL A 533 0.92 2.64 17.88
C VAL A 533 -0.52 3.12 17.74
N GLY A 534 -1.45 2.35 18.32
CA GLY A 534 -2.88 2.58 18.19
C GLY A 534 -3.33 3.75 19.06
N LEU A 535 -3.91 4.77 18.44
CA LEU A 535 -4.58 5.87 19.11
C LEU A 535 -5.99 5.42 19.46
N GLU A 536 -6.19 5.09 20.74
CA GLU A 536 -7.52 4.92 21.30
C GLU A 536 -7.79 6.05 22.30
N TYR A 537 -8.87 6.80 22.06
CA TYR A 537 -9.33 7.85 22.96
C TYR A 537 -10.75 7.56 23.42
N SER A 538 -10.85 7.04 24.65
CA SER A 538 -12.06 6.46 25.23
C SER A 538 -12.75 7.40 26.23
N ASP A 539 -12.77 8.69 25.92
CA ASP A 539 -13.55 9.72 26.62
C ASP A 539 -14.17 10.69 25.58
N LYS A 540 -15.22 11.43 25.98
CA LYS A 540 -15.91 12.43 25.15
C LYS A 540 -16.40 11.91 23.77
N PHE A 541 -16.94 10.70 23.70
CA PHE A 541 -17.34 10.05 22.44
C PHE A 541 -18.31 10.82 21.52
N GLU A 542 -19.02 11.84 22.02
CA GLU A 542 -19.83 12.71 21.16
C GLU A 542 -18.95 13.57 20.24
N ASP A 543 -17.87 14.14 20.80
CA ASP A 543 -16.83 14.84 20.07
C ASP A 543 -15.53 14.85 20.88
N ASN A 544 -14.60 13.98 20.50
CA ASN A 544 -13.25 13.88 21.03
C ASN A 544 -12.20 14.32 19.98
N THR A 545 -12.64 14.97 18.88
CA THR A 545 -11.76 15.39 17.79
C THR A 545 -10.64 16.33 18.25
N PRO A 546 -10.89 17.34 19.12
CA PRO A 546 -9.82 18.20 19.63
C PRO A 546 -8.74 17.42 20.38
N GLU A 547 -9.13 16.45 21.20
CA GLU A 547 -8.22 15.63 22.00
C GLU A 547 -7.41 14.67 21.13
N VAL A 548 -8.05 14.03 20.15
CA VAL A 548 -7.37 13.17 19.16
C VAL A 548 -6.32 13.98 18.38
N ARG A 549 -6.64 15.21 17.94
CA ARG A 549 -5.67 16.11 17.28
C ARG A 549 -4.49 16.43 18.18
N ALA A 550 -4.72 16.67 19.47
CA ALA A 550 -3.66 16.93 20.43
C ALA A 550 -2.75 15.70 20.63
N CYS A 551 -3.29 14.49 20.67
CA CYS A 551 -2.51 13.24 20.71
C CYS A 551 -1.62 13.08 19.46
N ILE A 552 -2.17 13.33 18.27
CA ILE A 552 -1.43 13.27 16.99
C ILE A 552 -0.30 14.31 16.98
N ALA A 553 -0.59 15.55 17.40
CA ALA A 553 0.41 16.61 17.49
C ALA A 553 1.57 16.23 18.43
N PHE A 554 1.25 15.71 19.62
CA PHE A 554 2.24 15.22 20.57
C PHE A 554 3.13 14.12 19.95
N PHE A 555 2.54 13.13 19.28
CA PHE A 555 3.29 12.03 18.65
C PHE A 555 4.19 12.52 17.51
N ASN A 556 3.68 13.46 16.70
CA ASN A 556 4.42 14.09 15.61
C ASN A 556 5.66 14.83 16.13
N ASP A 557 5.48 15.69 17.13
CA ASP A 557 6.58 16.47 17.72
C ASP A 557 7.62 15.57 18.38
N LEU A 558 7.17 14.53 19.10
CA LEU A 558 8.08 13.54 19.68
C LEU A 558 8.86 12.78 18.62
N SER A 559 8.22 12.40 17.51
CA SER A 559 8.87 11.69 16.40
C SER A 559 9.97 12.55 15.77
N ILE A 560 9.72 13.83 15.52
CA ILE A 560 10.72 14.78 15.01
C ILE A 560 11.92 14.86 15.97
N ARG A 561 11.65 15.10 17.27
CA ARG A 561 12.71 15.18 18.30
C ARG A 561 13.51 13.88 18.42
N MET A 562 12.89 12.72 18.20
CA MET A 562 13.56 11.42 18.25
C MET A 562 14.41 11.14 17.03
N ALA A 563 13.95 11.53 15.83
CA ALA A 563 14.70 11.31 14.59
C ALA A 563 15.91 12.26 14.45
N GLY A 564 15.84 13.48 14.98
CA GLY A 564 16.92 14.47 14.89
C GLY A 564 18.11 14.28 15.86
N ARG A 565 18.05 13.31 16.78
CA ARG A 565 19.11 13.03 17.77
C ARG A 565 20.07 11.91 17.35
N ARG A 566 20.13 11.57 16.06
CA ARG A 566 20.94 10.46 15.52
C ARG A 566 22.05 10.95 14.62
#